data_AF-A0A377ZFC9-F1
#
_entry.id   AF-A0A377ZFC9-F1
#
_cell.length_a   1.000
_cell.length_b   1.000
_cell.length_c   1.000
_cell.angle_alpha   90.00
_cell.angle_beta   90.00
_cell.angle_gamma   90.00
#
_symmetry.space_group_name_H-M   'P 1'
#
loop_
_entity.id
_entity.type
_entity.pdbx_description
1 polymer ?
#
loop_
_entity_poly.entity_id
_entity_poly.type
_entity_poly.pdbx_seq_one_letter_code
_entity_poly.pdbx_strand_id
1 'polypeptide(L)' 'MHDLICASVTGVAVGYFVVGDTYSADEKWRITTPNPDGSLALWTVENYRIYSIAGDSESAVIATFTEE' A
#
# COMPACT_ATOMS: atom_id res chain seq x y z
N MET A 1 3.19 -15.41 -2.78
CA MET A 1 2.25 -14.30 -3.03
C MET A 1 1.31 -14.25 -1.83
N HIS A 2 1.01 -13.07 -1.33
CA HIS A 2 0.17 -12.85 -0.15
C HIS A 2 -1.01 -11.97 -0.54
N ASP A 3 -2.22 -12.37 -0.20
CA ASP A 3 -3.42 -11.56 -0.43
C ASP A 3 -3.74 -10.75 0.83
N LEU A 4 -3.94 -9.45 0.63
CA LEU A 4 -4.04 -8.46 1.70
C LEU A 4 -5.28 -7.60 1.50
N ILE A 5 -6.14 -7.54 2.51
CA ILE A 5 -7.32 -6.68 2.49
C ILE A 5 -6.94 -5.30 3.02
N CYS A 6 -7.19 -4.24 2.24
CA CYS A 6 -6.93 -2.88 2.70
C CYS A 6 -7.93 -2.50 3.81
N ALA A 7 -7.42 -2.28 5.02
CA ALA A 7 -8.22 -1.94 6.20
C ALA A 7 -8.36 -0.42 6.39
N SER A 8 -7.34 0.34 6.01
CA SER A 8 -7.38 1.80 6.00
C SER A 8 -6.38 2.39 5.00
N VAL A 9 -6.70 3.58 4.49
CA VAL A 9 -5.86 4.31 3.53
C VAL A 9 -5.99 5.82 3.77
N THR A 10 -4.86 6.53 3.73
CA THR A 10 -4.78 7.99 3.88
C THR A 10 -3.67 8.58 3.00
N GLY A 11 -3.62 9.92 2.90
CA GLY A 11 -2.56 10.63 2.19
C GLY A 11 -2.44 10.25 0.71
N VAL A 12 -1.20 10.10 0.23
CA VAL A 12 -0.91 9.77 -1.18
C VAL A 12 -1.50 8.42 -1.60
N ALA A 13 -1.70 7.49 -0.67
CA ALA A 13 -2.19 6.15 -0.95
C ALA A 13 -3.70 6.10 -1.32
N VAL A 14 -4.48 7.15 -1.03
CA VAL A 14 -5.94 7.19 -1.29
C VAL A 14 -6.26 7.04 -2.78
N GLY A 15 -5.37 7.46 -3.68
CA GLY A 15 -5.54 7.28 -5.13
C GLY A 15 -5.23 5.87 -5.63
N TYR A 16 -4.74 4.98 -4.77
CA TYR A 16 -4.16 3.69 -5.16
C TYR A 16 -4.79 2.49 -4.46
N PHE A 17 -5.35 2.69 -3.26
CA PHE A 17 -5.98 1.65 -2.48
C PHE A 17 -7.42 2.01 -2.11
N VAL A 18 -8.28 1.01 -2.09
CA VAL A 18 -9.70 1.09 -1.73
C VAL A 18 -9.91 0.21 -0.51
N VAL A 19 -10.53 0.77 0.54
CA VAL A 19 -10.81 0.02 1.77
C VAL A 19 -11.77 -1.13 1.46
N GLY A 20 -11.40 -2.34 1.87
CA GLY A 20 -12.15 -3.57 1.62
C GLY A 20 -11.73 -4.34 0.38
N ASP A 21 -10.94 -3.75 -0.52
CA ASP A 21 -10.41 -4.47 -1.69
C ASP A 21 -9.19 -5.33 -1.31
N THR A 22 -9.04 -6.46 -2.01
CA THR A 22 -7.90 -7.37 -1.88
C THR A 22 -6.78 -6.97 -2.86
N TYR A 23 -5.56 -6.90 -2.34
CA TYR A 23 -4.33 -6.60 -3.08
C TYR A 23 -3.33 -7.74 -2.91
N SER A 24 -2.76 -8.21 -4.01
CA SER A 24 -1.72 -9.24 -3.97
C SER A 24 -0.34 -8.61 -3.82
N ALA A 25 0.34 -8.95 -2.72
CA ALA A 25 1.75 -8.66 -2.51
C ALA A 25 2.62 -9.82 -3.02
N ASP A 26 3.73 -9.47 -3.68
CA ASP A 26 4.72 -10.47 -4.10
C ASP A 26 5.48 -11.08 -2.90
N GLU A 27 6.36 -12.05 -3.16
CA GLU A 27 7.15 -12.73 -2.11
C GLU A 27 8.11 -11.80 -1.35
N LYS A 28 8.31 -10.57 -1.84
CA LYS A 28 9.11 -9.53 -1.18
C LYS A 28 8.24 -8.47 -0.52
N TRP A 29 6.95 -8.76 -0.31
CA TRP A 29 5.97 -7.87 0.30
C TRP A 29 5.79 -6.56 -0.46
N ARG A 30 5.69 -6.64 -1.80
CA ARG A 30 5.47 -5.45 -2.64
C ARG A 30 4.15 -5.54 -3.39
N ILE A 31 3.39 -4.44 -3.39
CA ILE A 31 2.15 -4.28 -4.15
C ILE A 31 2.41 -3.34 -5.32
N THR A 32 1.89 -3.67 -6.50
CA THR A 32 1.95 -2.81 -7.68
C THR A 32 0.55 -2.34 -8.05
N THR A 33 0.34 -1.03 -8.20
CA THR A 33 -0.96 -0.42 -8.51
C THR A 33 -0.85 0.47 -9.75
N PRO A 34 -1.88 0.52 -10.61
CA PRO A 34 -1.86 1.39 -11.79
C PRO A 34 -1.98 2.87 -11.41
N ASN A 35 -1.23 3.72 -12.11
CA ASN A 35 -1.40 5.16 -12.08
C ASN A 35 -2.32 5.65 -13.21
N PRO A 36 -3.01 6.80 -13.03
CA PRO A 36 -3.78 7.43 -14.09
C PRO A 36 -2.96 7.83 -15.32
N ASP A 37 -1.65 8.05 -15.17
CA ASP A 37 -0.73 8.37 -16.27
C ASP A 37 -0.25 7.15 -17.07
N GLY A 38 -0.71 5.94 -16.70
CA GLY A 38 -0.34 4.68 -17.33
C GLY A 38 0.94 4.04 -16.78
N SER A 39 1.63 4.69 -15.83
CA SER A 39 2.73 4.08 -15.09
C SER A 39 2.23 3.14 -13.99
N LEU A 40 3.15 2.43 -13.33
CA LEU A 40 2.85 1.61 -12.17
C LEU A 40 3.52 2.20 -10.94
N ALA A 41 2.77 2.32 -9.84
CA ALA A 41 3.32 2.64 -8.53
C ALA A 41 3.66 1.34 -7.80
N LEU A 42 4.81 1.34 -7.11
CA LEU A 42 5.30 0.23 -6.32
C LEU A 42 5.31 0.61 -4.85
N TRP A 43 4.73 -0.24 -4.02
CA TRP A 43 4.60 -0.03 -2.58
C TRP A 43 5.23 -1.19 -1.82
N THR A 44 6.05 -0.88 -0.82
CA THR A 44 6.58 -1.88 0.11
C THR A 44 5.67 -1.97 1.32
N VAL A 45 5.24 -3.18 1.64
CA VAL A 45 4.46 -3.49 2.84
C VAL A 45 5.42 -4.01 3.92
N GLU A 46 5.41 -3.38 5.07
CA GLU A 46 6.17 -3.81 6.25
C GLU A 46 5.20 -3.94 7.42
N ASN A 47 5.16 -5.11 8.07
CA ASN A 47 4.24 -5.39 9.18
C ASN A 47 2.77 -5.04 8.86
N TYR A 48 2.31 -5.41 7.65
CA TYR A 48 0.99 -5.09 7.11
C TYR A 48 0.69 -3.59 7.00
N ARG A 49 1.72 -2.76 6.85
CA ARG A 49 1.61 -1.31 6.74
C ARG A 49 2.42 -0.78 5.57
N ILE A 50 1.91 0.28 4.95
CA ILE A 50 2.67 1.12 4.02
C ILE A 50 2.93 2.45 4.74
N TYR A 51 4.18 2.88 4.69
CA TYR A 51 4.64 4.12 5.30
C TYR A 51 4.93 5.16 4.22
N SER A 52 4.55 6.42 4.44
CA SER A 52 4.99 7.52 3.60
C SER A 52 6.45 7.81 3.90
N ILE A 53 7.34 7.58 2.92
CA ILE A 53 8.71 8.12 2.97
C ILE A 53 8.62 9.58 2.51
N ALA A 54 8.08 10.45 3.36
CA ALA A 54 7.92 11.87 3.04
C ALA A 54 8.94 12.68 3.84
N GLY A 55 10.21 12.71 3.39
CA GLY A 55 11.23 13.75 3.63
C GLY A 55 11.57 14.23 5.05
N ASP A 56 10.80 13.85 6.06
CA ASP A 56 10.81 14.36 7.42
C ASP A 56 10.87 13.18 8.41
N SER A 57 11.34 13.48 9.60
CA SER A 57 11.94 12.53 10.55
C SER A 57 11.05 11.42 11.11
N GLU A 58 9.76 11.36 10.75
CA GLU A 58 8.83 10.31 11.18
C GLU A 58 8.02 9.75 10.01
N SER A 59 8.28 8.48 9.67
CA SER A 59 7.52 7.72 8.67
C SER A 59 6.06 7.56 9.10
N ALA A 60 5.13 8.31 8.51
CA ALA A 60 3.69 8.17 8.81
C ALA A 60 3.09 6.94 8.11
N VAL A 61 2.23 6.19 8.80
CA VAL A 61 1.49 5.06 8.21
C VAL A 61 0.36 5.59 7.33
N ILE A 62 0.37 5.25 6.05
CA ILE A 62 -0.61 5.72 5.05
C ILE A 62 -1.53 4.62 4.53
N ALA A 63 -1.20 3.35 4.74
CA ALA A 63 -2.14 2.25 4.53
C ALA A 63 -1.89 1.12 5.53
N THR A 64 -2.96 0.43 5.92
CA THR A 64 -2.88 -0.78 6.76
C THR A 64 -3.66 -1.92 6.13
N PHE A 65 -3.19 -3.14 6.35
CA PHE A 65 -3.77 -4.36 5.77
C PHE A 65 -4.02 -5.42 6.83
N THR A 66 -4.89 -6.37 6.50
CA THR A 66 -5.06 -7.63 7.22
C THR A 66 -4.88 -8.79 6.25
N GLU A 67 -4.56 -9.98 6.76
CA GLU A 67 -4.63 -11.21 5.97
C GLU A 67 -6.08 -11.52 5.59
N GLU A 68 -6.26 -12.11 4.41
CA GLU A 68 -7.55 -12.67 3.95
C GLU A 68 -7.92 -13.94 4.72
#